data_AF-A0AAV3U112-F1
#
_entry.id   AF-A0AAV3U112-F1
#
_cell.length_a   1.000
_cell.length_b   1.000
_cell.length_c   1.000
_cell.angle_alpha   90.00
_cell.angle_beta   90.00
_cell.angle_gamma   90.00
#
_symmetry.space_group_name_H-M   'P 1'
#
loop_
_entity.id
_entity.type
_entity.pdbx_description
1 polymer ?
#
loop_
_entity_poly.entity_id
_entity_poly.type
_entity_poly.pdbx_seq_one_letter_code
_entity_poly.pdbx_strand_id
1 'polypeptide(L)'
;MPHVGNGFCFYSFNDKAGLPVTLIDPPPCFIGVEQSSLSRALAFGDSFLGQYDPFLNNLFKDLGVRVQSVSTNWCFPSFEDDFTGPETHPSYEQCLVNRRFLRQIIDGRKIDKLFLAGSWNSVYKAGYIGQVAELIKEASSVGVSVVVLPAPQPYTSQAIAGYQKYILESNNESFDITEFEKLLADVGGDALSAQVGTTSNVTFINREDLFAGSGVFRKGGILVPYTLDGSHISLVGAEAIYSHFSRTKTYVEIKQMFESVATK
;
A
#
# COMPACT_ATOMS: atom_id res chain seq x y z
N MET A 1 4.16 12.31 2.83
CA MET A 1 3.63 10.92 2.84
C MET A 1 2.85 10.72 4.14
N PRO A 2 1.88 9.81 4.22
CA PRO A 2 1.36 9.31 5.51
C PRO A 2 2.49 8.64 6.33
N HIS A 3 2.54 8.89 7.65
CA HIS A 3 3.50 8.28 8.58
C HIS A 3 3.04 8.41 10.04
N VAL A 4 3.77 7.76 10.95
CA VAL A 4 3.49 7.80 12.41
C VAL A 4 3.41 9.20 13.03
N GLY A 5 4.03 10.21 12.41
CA GLY A 5 3.97 11.59 12.90
C GLY A 5 2.70 12.35 12.52
N ASN A 6 1.91 11.86 11.55
CA ASN A 6 0.69 12.51 11.09
C ASN A 6 -0.54 11.58 11.17
N GLY A 7 -0.50 10.58 12.06
CA GLY A 7 -1.66 9.75 12.42
C GLY A 7 -1.80 8.44 11.63
N PHE A 8 -0.77 8.02 10.89
CA PHE A 8 -0.77 6.77 10.12
C PHE A 8 0.35 5.82 10.57
N CYS A 9 0.55 4.69 9.89
CA CYS A 9 1.37 3.60 10.42
C CYS A 9 2.74 3.44 9.76
N PHE A 10 3.00 4.14 8.66
CA PHE A 10 4.32 4.08 8.04
C PHE A 10 5.45 4.54 8.98
N TYR A 11 6.32 3.59 9.30
CA TYR A 11 7.49 3.78 10.17
C TYR A 11 8.69 4.22 9.33
N SER A 12 8.73 5.52 9.04
CA SER A 12 9.74 6.15 8.19
C SER A 12 11.00 6.55 8.94
N PHE A 13 12.12 5.92 8.63
CA PHE A 13 13.44 6.32 9.15
C PHE A 13 14.03 7.54 8.41
N ASN A 14 13.43 7.95 7.29
CA ASN A 14 13.89 9.11 6.52
C ASN A 14 13.29 10.43 7.05
N ASP A 15 12.07 10.39 7.58
CA ASP A 15 11.32 11.61 7.96
C ASP A 15 11.50 12.02 9.43
N LYS A 16 11.98 11.11 10.28
CA LYS A 16 12.25 11.38 11.70
C LYS A 16 13.64 10.89 12.10
N ALA A 17 14.55 11.83 12.30
CA ALA A 17 15.82 11.57 12.97
C ALA A 17 15.55 10.97 14.37
N GLY A 18 16.12 9.79 14.64
CA GLY A 18 16.09 9.18 15.97
C GLY A 18 14.92 8.23 16.27
N LEU A 19 14.13 7.80 15.28
CA LEU A 19 13.25 6.64 15.47
C LEU A 19 14.12 5.39 15.72
N PRO A 20 13.93 4.67 16.85
CA PRO A 20 14.70 3.47 17.12
C PRO A 20 14.19 2.31 16.27
N VAL A 21 15.08 1.39 15.90
CA VAL A 21 14.67 0.07 15.43
C VAL A 21 13.99 -0.65 16.60
N THR A 22 12.81 -1.23 16.35
CA THR A 22 12.18 -2.10 17.36
C THR A 22 12.87 -3.45 17.38
N LEU A 23 13.20 -3.97 18.57
CA LEU A 23 14.03 -5.17 18.68
C LEU A 23 13.25 -6.49 18.62
N ILE A 24 11.95 -6.47 18.90
CA ILE A 24 11.15 -7.69 19.11
C ILE A 24 9.99 -7.75 18.13
N ASP A 25 9.06 -6.80 18.23
CA ASP A 25 7.85 -6.72 17.42
C ASP A 25 7.78 -5.37 16.69
N PRO A 26 7.12 -5.29 15.52
CA PRO A 26 6.82 -4.01 14.90
C PRO A 26 6.04 -3.10 15.86
N PRO A 27 6.20 -1.77 15.78
CA PRO A 27 5.39 -0.85 16.55
C PRO A 27 3.90 -1.14 16.35
N PRO A 28 3.10 -1.29 17.44
CA PRO A 28 1.67 -1.55 17.29
C PRO A 28 1.00 -0.30 16.72
N CYS A 29 0.61 -0.36 15.44
CA CYS A 29 -0.14 0.68 14.77
C CYS A 29 -1.33 0.10 14.03
N PHE A 30 -2.47 0.80 14.14
CA PHE A 30 -3.75 0.31 13.66
C PHE A 30 -4.48 1.38 12.87
N ILE A 31 -5.18 0.94 11.83
CA ILE A 31 -6.08 1.74 10.99
C ILE A 31 -7.49 1.14 11.03
N GLY A 32 -8.51 1.95 10.75
CA GLY A 32 -9.93 1.56 10.85
C GLY A 32 -10.63 2.15 12.07
N VAL A 33 -11.57 1.40 12.65
CA VAL A 33 -12.36 1.84 13.82
C VAL A 33 -11.55 1.65 15.12
N GLU A 34 -11.42 2.69 15.93
CA GLU A 34 -10.63 2.61 17.18
C GLU A 34 -11.24 1.67 18.23
N GLN A 35 -12.57 1.66 18.33
CA GLN A 35 -13.35 0.96 19.36
C GLN A 35 -13.94 -0.38 18.87
N SER A 36 -13.33 -1.04 17.89
CA SER A 36 -13.72 -2.40 17.49
C SER A 36 -12.69 -3.44 17.96
N SER A 37 -13.13 -4.70 18.05
CA SER A 37 -12.21 -5.81 18.23
C SER A 37 -11.23 -5.86 17.05
N LEU A 38 -9.99 -6.23 17.34
CA LEU A 38 -8.98 -6.40 16.29
C LEU A 38 -9.47 -7.47 15.33
N SER A 39 -9.63 -7.10 14.06
CA SER A 39 -9.95 -8.08 13.03
C SER A 39 -8.76 -9.00 12.81
N ARG A 40 -9.02 -10.19 12.30
CA ARG A 40 -7.98 -11.13 11.89
C ARG A 40 -7.37 -10.72 10.54
N ALA A 41 -7.11 -9.44 10.35
CA ALA A 41 -6.49 -8.89 9.15
C ALA A 41 -5.18 -8.17 9.49
N LEU A 42 -4.21 -8.26 8.57
CA LEU A 42 -2.98 -7.49 8.59
C LEU A 42 -2.82 -6.74 7.26
N ALA A 43 -2.31 -5.51 7.30
CA ALA A 43 -1.70 -4.84 6.16
C ALA A 43 -0.16 -4.84 6.29
N PHE A 44 0.55 -5.31 5.27
CA PHE A 44 2.01 -5.42 5.26
C PHE A 44 2.67 -4.90 3.97
N GLY A 45 3.78 -4.16 4.09
CA GLY A 45 4.51 -3.69 2.92
C GLY A 45 5.56 -2.61 3.17
N ASP A 46 6.04 -2.00 2.08
CA ASP A 46 7.02 -0.91 2.14
C ASP A 46 6.33 0.47 2.23
N SER A 47 7.01 1.55 1.83
CA SER A 47 6.42 2.89 1.75
C SER A 47 5.19 2.98 0.85
N PHE A 48 5.01 2.05 -0.09
CA PHE A 48 3.84 1.93 -0.93
C PHE A 48 2.64 1.34 -0.19
N LEU A 49 2.85 0.56 0.88
CA LEU A 49 1.76 0.32 1.83
C LEU A 49 1.50 1.56 2.67
N GLY A 50 2.56 2.16 3.20
CA GLY A 50 2.46 3.34 4.04
C GLY A 50 1.65 4.47 3.41
N GLN A 51 1.86 4.73 2.11
CA GLN A 51 1.07 5.72 1.38
C GLN A 51 -0.41 5.37 1.24
N TYR A 52 -0.79 4.09 1.31
CA TYR A 52 -2.17 3.62 1.23
C TYR A 52 -2.87 3.58 2.59
N ASP A 53 -2.17 3.80 3.72
CA ASP A 53 -2.78 3.82 5.05
C ASP A 53 -4.03 4.72 5.14
N PRO A 54 -4.10 5.93 4.56
CA PRO A 54 -5.32 6.76 4.59
C PRO A 54 -6.49 6.16 3.82
N PHE A 55 -6.23 5.57 2.66
CA PHE A 55 -7.23 4.84 1.88
C PHE A 55 -7.76 3.64 2.67
N LEU A 56 -6.85 2.81 3.18
CA LEU A 56 -7.18 1.61 3.94
C LEU A 56 -7.89 1.96 5.26
N ASN A 57 -7.54 3.07 5.91
CA ASN A 57 -8.22 3.55 7.10
C ASN A 57 -9.70 3.84 6.84
N ASN A 58 -10.02 4.50 5.73
CA ASN A 58 -11.42 4.76 5.34
C ASN A 58 -12.14 3.46 4.97
N LEU A 59 -11.48 2.57 4.21
CA LEU A 59 -12.03 1.25 3.88
C LEU A 59 -12.38 0.46 5.15
N PHE A 60 -11.46 0.36 6.10
CA PHE A 60 -11.66 -0.42 7.32
C PHE A 60 -12.64 0.22 8.30
N LYS A 61 -12.75 1.55 8.31
CA LYS A 61 -13.83 2.25 9.03
C LYS A 61 -15.21 1.86 8.49
N ASP A 62 -15.37 1.87 7.17
CA ASP A 62 -16.62 1.50 6.51
C ASP A 62 -16.97 0.02 6.68
N LEU A 63 -15.97 -0.83 6.81
CA LEU A 63 -16.14 -2.25 7.14
C LEU A 63 -16.33 -2.49 8.65
N GLY A 64 -16.25 -1.47 9.49
CA GLY A 64 -16.42 -1.58 10.94
C GLY A 64 -15.28 -2.31 11.67
N VAL A 65 -14.11 -2.43 11.05
CA VAL A 65 -12.99 -3.24 11.56
C VAL A 65 -11.77 -2.40 11.92
N ARG A 66 -10.93 -2.96 12.79
CA ARG A 66 -9.60 -2.45 13.12
C ARG A 66 -8.55 -3.41 12.56
N VAL A 67 -7.55 -2.88 11.87
CA VAL A 67 -6.52 -3.65 11.17
C VAL A 67 -5.15 -3.13 11.57
N GLN A 68 -4.22 -4.03 11.88
CA GLN A 68 -2.82 -3.64 12.10
C GLN A 68 -2.15 -3.34 10.76
N SER A 69 -1.44 -2.21 10.66
CA SER A 69 -0.64 -1.88 9.47
C SER A 69 0.84 -1.85 9.84
N VAL A 70 1.65 -2.60 9.12
CA VAL A 70 3.09 -2.74 9.33
C VAL A 70 3.80 -2.36 8.05
N SER A 71 4.42 -1.18 8.06
CA SER A 71 5.21 -0.72 6.92
C SER A 71 6.42 0.10 7.33
N THR A 72 7.50 -0.05 6.57
CA THR A 72 8.74 0.72 6.71
C THR A 72 9.48 0.82 5.38
N ASN A 73 10.52 1.65 5.30
CA ASN A 73 11.21 1.95 4.03
C ASN A 73 11.71 0.66 3.35
N TRP A 74 11.44 0.53 2.04
CA TRP A 74 11.92 -0.57 1.17
C TRP A 74 11.59 -2.00 1.59
N CYS A 75 10.79 -2.18 2.65
CA CYS A 75 10.44 -3.49 3.19
C CYS A 75 9.30 -4.15 2.43
N PHE A 76 9.59 -4.59 1.20
CA PHE A 76 8.60 -5.33 0.41
C PHE A 76 8.21 -6.64 1.11
N PRO A 77 6.96 -7.14 0.92
CA PRO A 77 6.52 -8.41 1.49
C PRO A 77 7.39 -9.57 1.01
N SER A 78 8.12 -10.16 1.94
CA SER A 78 8.94 -11.36 1.72
C SER A 78 9.17 -12.04 3.06
N PHE A 79 9.56 -13.29 2.98
CA PHE A 79 9.98 -14.12 4.09
C PHE A 79 11.50 -14.29 4.18
N GLU A 80 12.20 -13.76 3.18
CA GLU A 80 13.66 -13.74 3.05
C GLU A 80 14.25 -12.41 3.54
N ASP A 81 15.57 -12.30 3.49
CA ASP A 81 16.31 -11.13 3.98
C ASP A 81 16.56 -10.07 2.88
N ASP A 82 16.24 -10.33 1.61
CA ASP A 82 16.52 -9.41 0.50
C ASP A 82 15.83 -8.05 0.65
N PHE A 83 16.54 -6.99 0.25
CA PHE A 83 16.12 -5.61 0.50
C PHE A 83 16.38 -4.73 -0.73
N THR A 84 15.41 -3.86 -1.07
CA THR A 84 15.55 -2.96 -2.24
C THR A 84 16.24 -1.64 -1.90
N GLY A 85 16.45 -1.36 -0.62
CA GLY A 85 17.21 -0.22 -0.12
C GLY A 85 18.63 -0.61 0.30
N PRO A 86 19.39 0.33 0.89
CA PRO A 86 20.70 0.02 1.46
C PRO A 86 20.56 -0.76 2.77
N GLU A 87 21.23 -1.91 2.88
CA GLU A 87 21.23 -2.75 4.10
C GLU A 87 21.88 -2.07 5.31
N THR A 88 22.73 -1.06 5.09
CA THR A 88 23.31 -0.23 6.16
C THR A 88 22.31 0.75 6.77
N HIS A 89 21.11 0.88 6.18
CA HIS A 89 20.07 1.78 6.67
C HIS A 89 19.26 1.12 7.80
N PRO A 90 18.86 1.85 8.87
CA PRO A 90 18.09 1.27 9.98
C PRO A 90 16.78 0.57 9.58
N SER A 91 16.19 0.95 8.44
CA SER A 91 15.00 0.29 7.89
C SER A 91 15.23 -1.17 7.51
N TYR A 92 16.47 -1.58 7.23
CA TYR A 92 16.80 -2.97 6.93
C TYR A 92 16.54 -3.85 8.17
N GLU A 93 17.12 -3.50 9.31
CA GLU A 93 16.91 -4.22 10.57
C GLU A 93 15.43 -4.24 10.97
N GLN A 94 14.74 -3.10 10.83
CA GLN A 94 13.30 -3.03 11.06
C GLN A 94 12.53 -3.93 10.11
N CYS A 95 12.95 -4.05 8.85
CA CYS A 95 12.30 -4.93 7.88
C CYS A 95 12.41 -6.39 8.30
N LEU A 96 13.58 -6.84 8.75
CA LEU A 96 13.76 -8.20 9.26
C LEU A 96 12.85 -8.49 10.45
N VAL A 97 12.69 -7.53 11.37
CA VAL A 97 11.74 -7.63 12.50
C VAL A 97 10.30 -7.76 11.98
N ASN A 98 9.90 -6.91 11.05
CA ASN A 98 8.56 -6.92 10.45
C ASN A 98 8.27 -8.25 9.76
N ARG A 99 9.22 -8.80 8.99
CA ARG A 99 9.07 -10.08 8.27
C ARG A 99 8.99 -11.28 9.22
N ARG A 100 9.79 -11.30 10.29
CA ARG A 100 9.67 -12.31 11.35
C ARG A 100 8.28 -12.28 11.99
N PHE A 101 7.78 -11.10 12.31
CA PHE A 101 6.42 -10.92 12.81
C PHE A 101 5.38 -11.46 11.82
N LEU A 102 5.48 -11.10 10.53
CA LEU A 102 4.57 -11.57 9.48
C LEU A 102 4.52 -13.11 9.41
N ARG A 103 5.68 -13.76 9.41
CA ARG A 103 5.77 -15.23 9.40
C ARG A 103 5.10 -15.83 10.63
N GLN A 104 5.41 -15.31 11.83
CA GLN A 104 4.84 -15.78 13.10
C GLN A 104 3.32 -15.69 13.14
N ILE A 105 2.72 -14.60 12.65
CA ILE A 105 1.26 -14.45 12.68
C ILE A 105 0.55 -15.34 11.64
N ILE A 106 1.19 -15.61 10.49
CA ILE A 106 0.67 -16.52 9.46
C ILE A 106 0.75 -17.97 9.98
N ASP A 107 1.92 -18.41 10.43
CA ASP A 107 2.14 -19.76 10.97
C ASP A 107 1.24 -20.03 12.20
N GLY A 108 1.10 -19.03 13.06
CA GLY A 108 0.24 -19.08 14.23
C GLY A 108 -1.27 -18.95 13.93
N ARG A 109 -1.65 -18.85 12.65
CA ARG A 109 -3.03 -18.66 12.16
C ARG A 109 -3.76 -17.52 12.88
N LYS A 110 -3.05 -16.43 13.17
CA LYS A 110 -3.58 -15.26 13.89
C LYS A 110 -4.38 -14.33 12.98
N ILE A 111 -4.13 -14.41 11.68
CA ILE A 111 -4.87 -13.69 10.64
C ILE A 111 -5.59 -14.67 9.71
N ASP A 112 -6.64 -14.20 9.06
CA ASP A 112 -7.32 -14.82 7.93
C ASP A 112 -7.35 -13.91 6.69
N LYS A 113 -6.92 -12.66 6.80
CA LYS A 113 -6.79 -11.71 5.68
C LYS A 113 -5.44 -11.00 5.70
N LEU A 114 -4.86 -10.81 4.53
CA LEU A 114 -3.57 -10.14 4.36
C LEU A 114 -3.63 -9.16 3.20
N PHE A 115 -3.43 -7.87 3.49
CA PHE A 115 -3.32 -6.81 2.49
C PHE A 115 -1.84 -6.53 2.23
N LEU A 116 -1.41 -6.62 0.97
CA LEU A 116 -0.03 -6.42 0.56
C LEU A 116 0.08 -5.23 -0.39
N ALA A 117 1.06 -4.36 -0.15
CA ALA A 117 1.42 -3.31 -1.09
C ALA A 117 2.95 -3.14 -1.11
N GLY A 118 3.47 -2.68 -2.23
CA GLY A 118 4.90 -2.55 -2.41
C GLY A 118 5.27 -1.83 -3.69
N SER A 119 6.52 -1.42 -3.79
CA SER A 119 7.09 -0.87 -5.00
C SER A 119 7.37 -1.99 -6.01
N TRP A 120 6.32 -2.60 -6.58
CA TRP A 120 6.41 -3.83 -7.38
C TRP A 120 7.41 -3.76 -8.51
N ASN A 121 7.45 -2.63 -9.23
CA ASN A 121 8.44 -2.40 -10.27
C ASN A 121 9.89 -2.38 -9.75
N SER A 122 10.14 -1.86 -8.55
CA SER A 122 11.46 -1.86 -7.93
C SER A 122 11.86 -3.27 -7.49
N VAL A 123 10.93 -4.01 -6.88
CA VAL A 123 11.11 -5.40 -6.46
C VAL A 123 11.40 -6.31 -7.66
N TYR A 124 10.66 -6.13 -8.76
CA TYR A 124 10.87 -6.85 -10.01
C TYR A 124 12.25 -6.58 -10.61
N LYS A 125 12.65 -5.31 -10.72
CA LYS A 125 13.97 -4.93 -11.24
C LYS A 125 15.13 -5.48 -10.42
N ALA A 126 14.94 -5.63 -9.12
CA ALA A 126 15.92 -6.22 -8.22
C ALA A 126 15.96 -7.77 -8.29
N GLY A 127 15.02 -8.39 -9.00
CA GLY A 127 14.94 -9.86 -9.15
C GLY A 127 14.18 -10.57 -8.02
N TYR A 128 13.52 -9.84 -7.12
CA TYR A 128 12.92 -10.39 -5.89
C TYR A 128 11.43 -10.69 -5.99
N ILE A 129 10.80 -10.50 -7.16
CA ILE A 129 9.34 -10.69 -7.29
C ILE A 129 8.88 -12.12 -6.97
N GLY A 130 9.76 -13.11 -7.19
CA GLY A 130 9.50 -14.51 -6.86
C GLY A 130 9.26 -14.75 -5.37
N GLN A 131 9.98 -14.03 -4.51
CA GLN A 131 9.81 -14.13 -3.05
C GLN A 131 8.45 -13.62 -2.59
N VAL A 132 7.96 -12.56 -3.24
CA VAL A 132 6.60 -12.05 -2.99
C VAL A 132 5.57 -13.09 -3.42
N ALA A 133 5.76 -13.71 -4.58
CA ALA A 133 4.87 -14.75 -5.09
C ALA A 133 4.84 -15.99 -4.18
N GLU A 134 5.99 -16.40 -3.65
CA GLU A 134 6.11 -17.51 -2.69
C GLU A 134 5.37 -17.20 -1.38
N LEU A 135 5.59 -16.02 -0.79
CA LEU A 135 4.85 -15.58 0.39
C LEU A 135 3.33 -15.60 0.17
N ILE A 136 2.85 -15.10 -0.98
CA ILE A 136 1.42 -15.10 -1.31
C ILE A 136 0.89 -16.53 -1.38
N LYS A 137 1.61 -17.44 -2.05
CA LYS A 137 1.23 -18.85 -2.17
C LYS A 137 1.22 -19.55 -0.81
N GLU A 138 2.22 -19.32 0.02
CA GLU A 138 2.31 -19.88 1.37
C GLU A 138 1.15 -19.41 2.25
N ALA A 139 0.90 -18.09 2.32
CA ALA A 139 -0.22 -17.53 3.08
C ALA A 139 -1.57 -18.07 2.58
N SER A 140 -1.76 -18.11 1.26
CA SER A 140 -2.96 -18.66 0.63
C SER A 140 -3.15 -20.15 0.96
N SER A 141 -2.08 -20.95 0.96
CA SER A 141 -2.14 -22.39 1.21
C SER A 141 -2.62 -22.75 2.62
N VAL A 142 -2.43 -21.85 3.59
CA VAL A 142 -2.91 -22.01 4.97
C VAL A 142 -4.27 -21.34 5.21
N GLY A 143 -4.92 -20.87 4.16
CA GLY A 143 -6.28 -20.34 4.18
C GLY A 143 -6.40 -18.83 4.41
N VAL A 144 -5.31 -18.08 4.32
CA VAL A 144 -5.35 -16.61 4.36
C VAL A 144 -5.85 -16.08 3.03
N SER A 145 -6.86 -15.20 3.04
CA SER A 145 -7.26 -14.43 1.87
C SER A 145 -6.29 -13.28 1.65
N VAL A 146 -5.61 -13.25 0.51
CA VAL A 146 -4.58 -12.25 0.20
C VAL A 146 -5.14 -11.22 -0.78
N VAL A 147 -4.97 -9.94 -0.45
CA VAL A 147 -5.34 -8.79 -1.30
C VAL A 147 -4.08 -8.03 -1.64
N VAL A 148 -3.74 -7.95 -2.92
CA VAL A 148 -2.56 -7.23 -3.42
C VAL A 148 -3.02 -5.89 -3.99
N LEU A 149 -2.57 -4.79 -3.40
CA LEU A 149 -2.78 -3.45 -3.91
C LEU A 149 -1.80 -3.14 -5.04
N PRO A 150 -2.21 -2.42 -6.08
CA PRO A 150 -1.33 -2.08 -7.19
C PRO A 150 -0.34 -0.97 -6.81
N ALA A 151 0.78 -0.87 -7.51
CA ALA A 151 1.60 0.35 -7.45
C ALA A 151 0.88 1.49 -8.21
N PRO A 152 0.93 2.75 -7.74
CA PRO A 152 0.35 3.88 -8.46
C PRO A 152 1.08 4.13 -9.78
N GLN A 153 0.43 4.87 -10.69
CA GLN A 153 1.08 5.35 -11.92
C GLN A 153 2.30 6.23 -11.57
N PRO A 154 3.50 5.91 -12.08
CA PRO A 154 4.67 6.75 -11.86
C PRO A 154 4.67 7.97 -12.80
N TYR A 155 5.15 9.09 -12.25
CA TYR A 155 5.38 10.35 -12.94
C TYR A 155 6.85 10.78 -12.79
N THR A 156 7.25 11.78 -13.56
CA THR A 156 8.52 12.48 -13.33
C THR A 156 8.47 13.26 -12.02
N SER A 157 9.64 13.48 -11.40
CA SER A 157 9.74 14.32 -10.19
C SER A 157 9.31 15.77 -10.44
N GLN A 158 9.22 16.20 -11.70
CA GLN A 158 8.75 17.53 -12.09
C GLN A 158 7.24 17.69 -12.01
N ALA A 159 6.46 16.61 -11.89
CA ALA A 159 5.00 16.67 -11.82
C ALA A 159 4.48 17.64 -10.74
N ILE A 160 5.14 17.66 -9.59
CA ILE A 160 4.77 18.55 -8.48
C ILE A 160 5.17 19.99 -8.74
N ALA A 161 6.35 20.22 -9.32
CA ALA A 161 6.78 21.56 -9.71
C ALA A 161 5.85 22.14 -10.79
N GLY A 162 5.45 21.33 -11.76
CA GLY A 162 4.44 21.68 -12.76
C GLY A 162 3.08 22.00 -12.13
N TYR A 163 2.65 21.19 -11.15
CA TYR A 163 1.42 21.45 -10.41
C TYR A 163 1.46 22.74 -9.59
N GLN A 164 2.57 23.01 -8.89
CA GLN A 164 2.76 24.26 -8.14
C GLN A 164 2.70 25.47 -9.07
N LYS A 165 3.34 25.40 -10.23
CA LYS A 165 3.27 26.44 -11.26
C LYS A 165 1.82 26.67 -11.72
N TYR A 166 1.07 25.60 -11.97
CA TYR A 166 -0.36 25.70 -12.31
C TYR A 166 -1.14 26.47 -11.25
N ILE A 167 -1.01 26.12 -9.97
CA ILE A 167 -1.76 26.78 -8.89
C ILE A 167 -1.35 28.25 -8.72
N LEU A 168 -0.07 28.58 -8.89
CA LEU A 168 0.45 29.92 -8.63
C LEU A 168 0.28 30.89 -9.79
N GLU A 169 0.35 30.42 -11.04
CA GLU A 169 0.51 31.29 -12.20
C GLU A 169 -0.68 31.27 -13.18
N SER A 170 -1.46 30.19 -13.22
CA SER A 170 -2.19 29.88 -14.47
C SER A 170 -3.66 30.30 -14.53
N ASN A 171 -4.22 31.08 -13.60
CA ASN A 171 -5.66 31.42 -13.58
C ASN A 171 -6.58 30.17 -13.83
N ASN A 172 -6.12 28.97 -13.48
CA ASN A 172 -6.73 27.66 -13.76
C ASN A 172 -6.76 27.16 -15.23
N GLU A 173 -5.99 27.70 -16.18
CA GLU A 173 -6.28 27.44 -17.60
C GLU A 173 -5.85 26.07 -18.18
N SER A 174 -4.83 25.37 -17.67
CA SER A 174 -4.76 23.89 -17.83
C SER A 174 -3.58 23.25 -17.08
N PHE A 175 -3.88 22.37 -16.12
CA PHE A 175 -2.91 21.38 -15.64
C PHE A 175 -3.17 20.07 -16.36
N ASP A 176 -2.17 19.60 -17.11
CA ASP A 176 -2.17 18.27 -17.70
C ASP A 176 -1.07 17.43 -17.06
N ILE A 177 -1.47 16.45 -16.25
CA ILE A 177 -0.54 15.56 -15.58
C ILE A 177 0.16 14.60 -16.58
N THR A 178 -0.44 14.38 -17.75
CA THR A 178 0.06 13.43 -18.74
C THR A 178 1.41 13.87 -19.33
N GLU A 179 1.70 15.17 -19.32
CA GLU A 179 3.01 15.73 -19.69
C GLU A 179 4.15 15.20 -18.81
N PHE A 180 3.83 14.72 -17.60
CA PHE A 180 4.79 14.21 -16.64
C PHE A 180 4.73 12.69 -16.48
N GLU A 181 3.93 11.99 -17.28
CA GLU A 181 3.81 10.54 -17.17
C GLU A 181 5.12 9.84 -17.53
N LYS A 182 5.50 8.88 -16.69
CA LYS A 182 6.47 7.86 -17.12
C LYS A 182 5.66 6.75 -17.78
N LEU A 183 5.89 6.53 -19.07
CA LEU A 183 5.40 5.35 -19.77
C LEU A 183 6.10 4.10 -19.22
N LEU A 184 5.65 3.66 -18.05
CA LEU A 184 6.07 2.43 -17.40
C LEU A 184 4.81 1.60 -17.15
N ALA A 185 4.74 0.44 -17.79
CA ALA A 185 3.81 -0.59 -17.37
C ALA A 185 4.13 -1.00 -15.92
N ASP A 186 3.13 -1.50 -15.17
CA ASP A 186 3.36 -2.14 -13.87
C ASP A 186 3.85 -3.57 -14.09
N VAL A 187 5.02 -3.68 -14.72
CA VAL A 187 5.66 -4.95 -15.06
C VAL A 187 5.83 -5.80 -13.80
N GLY A 188 6.09 -5.18 -12.65
CA GLY A 188 6.19 -5.87 -11.37
C GLY A 188 4.85 -6.45 -10.92
N GLY A 189 3.78 -5.68 -10.95
CA GLY A 189 2.42 -6.16 -10.63
C GLY A 189 1.97 -7.27 -11.59
N ASP A 190 2.19 -7.09 -12.89
CA ASP A 190 1.86 -8.08 -13.93
C ASP A 190 2.66 -9.38 -13.74
N ALA A 191 3.96 -9.28 -13.49
CA ALA A 191 4.82 -10.43 -13.22
C ALA A 191 4.42 -11.16 -11.93
N LEU A 192 4.06 -10.42 -10.88
CA LEU A 192 3.60 -11.00 -9.62
C LEU A 192 2.29 -11.78 -9.83
N SER A 193 1.31 -11.18 -10.50
CA SER A 193 0.04 -11.83 -10.83
C SER A 193 0.27 -13.09 -11.67
N ALA A 194 1.13 -13.02 -12.69
CA ALA A 194 1.47 -14.17 -13.53
C ALA A 194 2.15 -15.30 -12.75
N GLN A 195 3.05 -14.99 -11.81
CA GLN A 195 3.76 -16.00 -11.01
C GLN A 195 2.87 -16.64 -9.93
N VAL A 196 1.96 -15.87 -9.33
CA VAL A 196 0.96 -16.41 -8.40
C VAL A 196 -0.06 -17.28 -9.14
N GLY A 197 -0.51 -16.82 -10.31
CA GLY A 197 -1.53 -17.48 -11.11
C GLY A 197 -2.93 -17.35 -10.51
N THR A 198 -3.90 -18.05 -11.10
CA THR A 198 -5.30 -18.00 -10.65
C THR A 198 -5.48 -18.78 -9.36
N THR A 199 -5.77 -18.08 -8.27
CA THR A 199 -6.06 -18.70 -6.96
C THR A 199 -7.32 -18.07 -6.36
N SER A 200 -8.25 -18.89 -5.84
CA SER A 200 -9.58 -18.42 -5.42
C SER A 200 -9.60 -17.51 -4.20
N ASN A 201 -8.53 -17.50 -3.40
CA ASN A 201 -8.35 -16.67 -2.21
C ASN A 201 -7.26 -15.60 -2.37
N VAL A 202 -6.85 -15.29 -3.61
CA VAL A 202 -5.94 -14.18 -3.90
C VAL A 202 -6.64 -13.19 -4.83
N THR A 203 -6.67 -11.92 -4.43
CA THR A 203 -7.26 -10.82 -5.19
C THR A 203 -6.19 -9.79 -5.51
N PHE A 204 -5.94 -9.56 -6.79
CA PHE A 204 -5.15 -8.43 -7.27
C PHE A 204 -6.11 -7.27 -7.57
N ILE A 205 -5.98 -6.16 -6.84
CA ILE A 205 -6.76 -4.96 -7.11
C ILE A 205 -6.12 -4.26 -8.32
N ASN A 206 -6.94 -3.94 -9.33
CA ASN A 206 -6.44 -3.23 -10.50
C ASN A 206 -6.27 -1.74 -10.21
N ARG A 207 -5.37 -1.07 -10.93
CA ARG A 207 -5.13 0.38 -10.75
C ARG A 207 -6.39 1.20 -10.99
N GLU A 208 -7.18 0.85 -12.00
CA GLU A 208 -8.44 1.50 -12.34
C GLU A 208 -9.52 1.38 -11.26
N ASP A 209 -9.41 0.42 -10.35
CA ASP A 209 -10.32 0.33 -9.20
C ASP A 209 -9.96 1.37 -8.12
N LEU A 210 -8.68 1.74 -8.00
CA LEU A 210 -8.22 2.72 -7.02
C LEU A 210 -8.21 4.15 -7.58
N PHE A 211 -7.88 4.31 -8.85
CA PHE A 211 -7.65 5.62 -9.47
C PHE A 211 -8.67 5.90 -10.57
N ALA A 212 -9.13 7.15 -10.67
CA ALA A 212 -10.08 7.61 -11.69
C ALA A 212 -9.51 7.66 -13.14
N GLY A 213 -8.43 6.94 -13.43
CA GLY A 213 -7.79 6.83 -14.75
C GLY A 213 -6.98 8.06 -15.20
N SER A 214 -7.29 9.26 -14.72
CA SER A 214 -6.69 10.51 -15.19
C SER A 214 -5.41 10.95 -14.46
N GLY A 215 -4.94 10.21 -13.46
CA GLY A 215 -3.78 10.62 -12.64
C GLY A 215 -4.02 11.80 -11.70
N VAL A 216 -5.21 12.39 -11.75
CA VAL A 216 -5.65 13.53 -10.93
C VAL A 216 -7.03 13.25 -10.32
N PHE A 217 -7.37 14.01 -9.28
CA PHE A 217 -8.71 14.06 -8.69
C PHE A 217 -9.14 15.51 -8.50
N ARG A 218 -10.44 15.75 -8.33
CA ARG A 218 -10.97 17.09 -8.02
C ARG A 218 -11.11 17.28 -6.52
N LYS A 219 -10.56 18.39 -5.99
CA LYS A 219 -10.78 18.82 -4.59
C LYS A 219 -10.95 20.34 -4.58
N GLY A 220 -12.07 20.83 -4.07
CA GLY A 220 -12.33 22.29 -4.01
C GLY A 220 -12.37 22.97 -5.39
N GLY A 221 -12.83 22.27 -6.43
CA GLY A 221 -12.93 22.80 -7.80
C GLY A 221 -11.66 22.70 -8.64
N ILE A 222 -10.49 22.50 -8.03
CA ILE A 222 -9.21 22.36 -8.73
C ILE A 222 -8.87 20.89 -8.99
N LEU A 223 -8.10 20.64 -10.05
CA LEU A 223 -7.45 19.35 -10.29
C LEU A 223 -6.25 19.22 -9.35
N VAL A 224 -6.05 18.06 -8.77
CA VAL A 224 -4.95 17.75 -7.85
C VAL A 224 -4.34 16.42 -8.29
N PRO A 225 -3.02 16.33 -8.52
CA PRO A 225 -2.40 15.06 -8.82
C PRO A 225 -2.41 14.13 -7.61
N TYR A 226 -2.56 12.83 -7.84
CA TYR A 226 -2.41 11.85 -6.76
C TYR A 226 -0.97 11.83 -6.22
N THR A 227 0.02 12.04 -7.09
CA THR A 227 1.44 11.91 -6.75
C THR A 227 1.93 12.97 -5.76
N LEU A 228 2.95 12.61 -4.98
CA LEU A 228 3.68 13.45 -4.03
C LEU A 228 5.09 13.80 -4.52
N ASP A 229 5.76 12.89 -5.22
CA ASP A 229 7.17 13.03 -5.63
C ASP A 229 7.46 12.39 -7.01
N GLY A 230 6.40 12.00 -7.72
CA GLY A 230 6.47 11.23 -8.95
C GLY A 230 6.45 9.71 -8.77
N SER A 231 6.59 9.19 -7.54
CA SER A 231 6.48 7.75 -7.26
C SER A 231 5.44 7.45 -6.19
N HIS A 232 5.51 8.15 -5.06
CA HIS A 232 4.55 8.01 -3.98
C HIS A 232 3.31 8.87 -4.23
N ILE A 233 2.20 8.54 -3.57
CA ILE A 233 0.99 9.37 -3.52
C ILE A 233 1.00 10.30 -2.29
N SER A 234 0.36 11.44 -2.44
CA SER A 234 0.15 12.40 -1.35
C SER A 234 -0.89 11.88 -0.35
N LEU A 235 -0.88 12.41 0.87
CA LEU A 235 -1.90 12.08 1.88
C LEU A 235 -3.32 12.35 1.34
N VAL A 236 -3.51 13.51 0.72
CA VAL A 236 -4.80 13.89 0.13
C VAL A 236 -5.16 12.99 -1.06
N GLY A 237 -4.17 12.60 -1.88
CA GLY A 237 -4.37 11.64 -2.96
C GLY A 237 -4.85 10.29 -2.43
N ALA A 238 -4.23 9.78 -1.37
CA ALA A 238 -4.61 8.53 -0.72
C ALA A 238 -6.04 8.58 -0.16
N GLU A 239 -6.44 9.69 0.46
CA GLU A 239 -7.83 9.89 0.91
C GLU A 239 -8.82 9.90 -0.26
N ALA A 240 -8.45 10.51 -1.39
CA ALA A 240 -9.30 10.63 -2.56
C ALA A 240 -9.58 9.28 -3.24
N ILE A 241 -8.65 8.32 -3.17
CA ILE A 241 -8.82 6.95 -3.70
C ILE A 241 -10.11 6.33 -3.17
N TYR A 242 -10.39 6.46 -1.88
CA TYR A 242 -11.54 5.82 -1.25
C TYR A 242 -12.88 6.24 -1.90
N SER A 243 -13.01 7.51 -2.30
CA SER A 243 -14.22 8.02 -2.94
C SER A 243 -14.48 7.37 -4.29
N HIS A 244 -13.43 6.99 -5.02
CA HIS A 244 -13.55 6.26 -6.29
C HIS A 244 -13.79 4.77 -6.02
N PHE A 245 -12.92 4.16 -5.20
CA PHE A 245 -12.95 2.74 -4.90
C PHE A 245 -14.29 2.24 -4.34
N SER A 246 -14.94 3.00 -3.46
CA SER A 246 -16.21 2.60 -2.82
C SER A 246 -17.39 2.40 -3.78
N ARG A 247 -17.24 2.81 -5.05
CA ARG A 247 -18.23 2.65 -6.12
C ARG A 247 -17.91 1.50 -7.09
N THR A 248 -16.82 0.79 -6.87
CA THR A 248 -16.33 -0.28 -7.76
C THR A 248 -16.92 -1.63 -7.36
N LYS A 249 -16.89 -2.59 -8.30
CA LYS A 249 -17.21 -4.00 -8.02
C LYS A 249 -16.22 -4.61 -7.03
N THR A 250 -14.93 -4.26 -7.16
CA THR A 250 -13.85 -4.74 -6.27
C THR A 250 -14.10 -4.36 -4.81
N TYR A 251 -14.64 -3.16 -4.53
CA TYR A 251 -15.07 -2.81 -3.17
C TYR A 251 -16.14 -3.75 -2.62
N VAL A 252 -17.14 -4.11 -3.44
CA VAL A 252 -18.21 -5.04 -3.02
C VAL A 252 -17.62 -6.42 -2.70
N GLU A 253 -16.68 -6.90 -3.50
CA GLU A 253 -16.00 -8.18 -3.27
C GLU A 253 -15.18 -8.17 -1.96
N ILE A 254 -14.41 -7.11 -1.72
CA ILE A 254 -13.67 -6.93 -0.46
C ILE A 254 -14.64 -6.84 0.73
N LYS A 255 -15.75 -6.14 0.59
CA LYS A 255 -16.76 -6.06 1.65
C LYS A 255 -17.34 -7.44 2.00
N GLN A 256 -17.70 -8.23 1.00
CA GLN A 256 -18.19 -9.61 1.18
C GLN A 256 -17.13 -10.51 1.84
N MET A 257 -15.84 -10.30 1.57
CA MET A 257 -14.74 -11.02 2.23
C MET A 257 -14.74 -10.81 3.75
N PHE A 258 -15.16 -9.65 4.25
CA PHE A 258 -15.28 -9.38 5.69
C PHE A 258 -16.61 -9.85 6.29
N GLU A 259 -17.70 -9.82 5.52
CA GLU A 259 -19.04 -10.25 6.00
C GLU A 259 -19.18 -11.79 6.09
N SER A 260 -18.56 -12.53 5.18
CA SER A 260 -18.64 -14.00 5.10
C SER A 260 -18.03 -14.74 6.31
N VAL A 261 -17.28 -14.06 7.17
CA VAL A 261 -16.72 -14.64 8.40
C VAL A 261 -17.68 -14.49 9.60
N ALA A 262 -18.66 -13.59 9.55
CA ALA A 262 -19.57 -13.33 10.67
C ALA A 262 -20.69 -14.38 10.86
N THR A 263 -20.70 -15.45 10.06
CA THR A 263 -21.77 -16.48 10.05
C THR A 263 -21.29 -17.91 10.37
N LYS A 264 -20.08 -18.07 10.93
CA LYS A 264 -19.62 -19.34 11.51
C LYS A 264 -19.24 -19.15 12.97
#